data_AF-A0A954IFJ8-F1
#
_entry.id   AF-A0A954IFJ8-F1
#
_cell.length_a   1.000
_cell.length_b   1.000
_cell.length_c   1.000
_cell.angle_alpha   90.00
_cell.angle_beta   90.00
_cell.angle_gamma   90.00
#
_symmetry.space_group_name_H-M   'P 1'
#
loop_
_entity.id
_entity.type
_entity.pdbx_description
1 polymer ?
#
loop_
_entity_poly.entity_id
_entity_poly.type
_entity_poly.pdbx_seq_one_letter_code
_entity_poly.pdbx_strand_id
1 'polypeptide(L)'
;LIGYVPWQFHMIPAGSPQESAWKKLMNRDGFFADFGPTTVERNDPMFLLQKSCCWWSGQSWPYATSQTLKALAHLLQDAQASRTVPPLTARDYVTLLNIFARSHRKDGKPYLAEALHPDTGSFEGHDGYNHSEHYFHSSFNDLVITGLVGLIPRDDSTLELRPLAPADWDYFAIDQVPYRGHRIGVVWDRTGNRYKQSAGLSVLVDGIKVHHSSTLSAAVIEGVVPDIAIQLADSTPVPVNYAVNNDGGYYPRITASHTGAGSSPSRLIDGNVWYHVHPPNRWTTSANDVDELILDLGIPRRVDTAKLYFLDDPDQSGTGIRAPASCEVQTWKEDHWETLAELTRSAEHLAGHRPDIVRFPEQEVTRLRLLIQPQQAAFAGMTELEVWGDAVLPVDLPGPPKDNLAWRHPDSESPFPRVTASHTSRFDKVEMANDGRIVFSPNPHNRWTSYESKTPTDWLQVEFGEPKQFRELNLYLYDDRGGVQPPESFTIEYRRDGNWQAVAGATRIPPAPTGSMVNTVRFEQVTSDAVRVIFTHRGQARSGVTEIEVRP
;
A
#
# COMPACT_ATOMS: atom_id res chain seq x y z
N LEU A 1 -29.45 -6.95 4.13
CA LEU A 1 -28.76 -5.85 4.86
C LEU A 1 -28.90 -4.47 4.24
N ILE A 2 -28.90 -4.31 2.91
CA ILE A 2 -28.96 -2.98 2.26
C ILE A 2 -30.16 -2.12 2.71
N GLY A 3 -31.25 -2.74 3.16
CA GLY A 3 -32.40 -2.03 3.74
C GLY A 3 -32.09 -1.22 5.01
N TYR A 4 -30.95 -1.46 5.67
CA TYR A 4 -30.50 -0.68 6.84
C TYR A 4 -29.66 0.56 6.47
N VAL A 5 -29.20 0.67 5.23
CA VAL A 5 -28.35 1.78 4.77
C VAL A 5 -28.99 3.17 4.99
N PRO A 6 -30.31 3.39 4.86
CA PRO A 6 -30.89 4.72 5.12
C PRO A 6 -30.59 5.29 6.52
N TRP A 7 -30.47 4.45 7.56
CA TRP A 7 -30.08 4.91 8.91
C TRP A 7 -28.61 5.33 9.00
N GLN A 8 -27.72 4.80 8.15
CA GLN A 8 -26.32 5.25 8.07
C GLN A 8 -26.23 6.76 7.75
N PHE A 9 -27.22 7.30 7.04
CA PHE A 9 -27.27 8.70 6.61
C PHE A 9 -28.35 9.51 7.34
N HIS A 10 -28.87 9.01 8.47
CA HIS A 10 -29.93 9.68 9.25
C HIS A 10 -31.20 9.99 8.44
N MET A 11 -31.51 9.22 7.39
CA MET A 11 -32.67 9.47 6.51
C MET A 11 -34.01 9.08 7.15
N ILE A 12 -33.98 8.23 8.18
CA ILE A 12 -35.16 7.72 8.87
C ILE A 12 -35.18 8.32 10.29
N PRO A 13 -36.21 9.11 10.65
CA PRO A 13 -36.31 9.72 11.98
C PRO A 13 -36.41 8.68 13.10
N ALA A 14 -35.88 9.04 14.27
CA ALA A 14 -35.99 8.25 15.50
C ALA A 14 -37.46 8.10 15.94
N GLY A 15 -37.83 6.90 16.41
CA GLY A 15 -39.19 6.55 16.80
C GLY A 15 -40.14 6.25 15.64
N SER A 16 -39.63 6.13 14.41
CA SER A 16 -40.45 5.83 13.23
C SER A 16 -40.92 4.36 13.19
N PRO A 17 -42.08 4.05 12.58
CA PRO A 17 -42.55 2.67 12.43
C PRO A 17 -41.59 1.74 11.67
N GLN A 18 -40.78 2.32 10.78
CA GLN A 18 -39.76 1.63 9.98
C GLN A 18 -38.69 0.97 10.86
N GLU A 19 -38.46 1.46 12.08
CA GLU A 19 -37.49 0.86 13.01
C GLU A 19 -37.81 -0.62 13.30
N SER A 20 -39.08 -1.03 13.19
CA SER A 20 -39.47 -2.45 13.34
C SER A 20 -38.67 -3.42 12.46
N ALA A 21 -38.10 -2.96 11.34
CA ALA A 21 -37.20 -3.73 10.47
C ALA A 21 -35.93 -4.24 11.20
N TRP A 22 -35.43 -3.52 12.21
CA TRP A 22 -34.22 -3.89 12.96
C TRP A 22 -34.37 -5.19 13.75
N LYS A 23 -35.59 -5.61 14.09
CA LYS A 23 -35.85 -6.89 14.76
C LYS A 23 -35.34 -8.10 13.97
N LYS A 24 -35.30 -8.00 12.63
CA LYS A 24 -34.77 -9.06 11.76
C LYS A 24 -33.26 -9.27 11.89
N LEU A 25 -32.51 -8.23 12.32
CA LEU A 25 -31.06 -8.29 12.42
C LEU A 25 -30.58 -9.29 13.49
N MET A 26 -31.31 -9.37 14.60
CA MET A 26 -31.00 -10.27 15.72
C MET A 26 -31.81 -11.58 15.67
N ASN A 27 -32.50 -11.86 14.57
CA ASN A 27 -33.22 -13.12 14.35
C ASN A 27 -32.37 -14.09 13.50
N ARG A 28 -32.19 -15.34 13.95
CA ARG A 28 -31.47 -16.39 13.21
C ARG A 28 -32.14 -16.73 11.88
N ASP A 29 -33.46 -16.69 11.81
CA ASP A 29 -34.21 -16.88 10.55
C ASP A 29 -34.21 -15.60 9.68
N GLY A 30 -33.75 -14.49 10.25
CA GLY A 30 -33.50 -13.23 9.57
C GLY A 30 -32.06 -13.14 9.11
N PHE A 31 -31.28 -12.23 9.71
CA PHE A 31 -29.88 -11.99 9.34
C PHE A 31 -28.86 -12.55 10.34
N PHE A 32 -29.25 -12.86 11.58
CA PHE A 32 -28.29 -13.17 12.65
C PHE A 32 -27.53 -14.47 12.40
N ALA A 33 -26.20 -14.45 12.56
CA ALA A 33 -25.35 -15.62 12.46
C ALA A 33 -24.07 -15.49 13.29
N ASP A 34 -23.37 -16.60 13.52
CA ASP A 34 -22.27 -16.69 14.49
C ASP A 34 -20.98 -15.96 14.07
N PHE A 35 -20.83 -15.66 12.77
CA PHE A 35 -19.70 -14.95 12.15
C PHE A 35 -20.15 -13.79 11.24
N GLY A 36 -21.27 -13.17 11.60
CA GLY A 36 -21.70 -11.89 11.06
C GLY A 36 -23.05 -12.00 10.36
N PRO A 37 -23.80 -10.89 10.24
CA PRO A 37 -25.10 -10.98 9.65
C PRO A 37 -25.00 -11.37 8.17
N THR A 38 -25.94 -12.18 7.69
CA THR A 38 -26.04 -12.57 6.28
C THR A 38 -26.45 -11.37 5.42
N THR A 39 -25.97 -11.26 4.18
CA THR A 39 -26.38 -10.14 3.30
C THR A 39 -27.86 -10.19 2.90
N VAL A 40 -28.40 -11.41 2.77
CA VAL A 40 -29.80 -11.73 2.46
C VAL A 40 -30.43 -12.45 3.66
N GLU A 41 -31.72 -12.22 3.93
CA GLU A 41 -32.40 -12.90 5.04
C GLU A 41 -32.56 -14.40 4.73
N ARG A 42 -32.42 -15.26 5.74
CA ARG A 42 -32.41 -16.72 5.52
C ARG A 42 -33.72 -17.29 4.98
N ASN A 43 -34.84 -16.63 5.25
CA ASN A 43 -36.16 -17.02 4.74
C ASN A 43 -36.43 -16.58 3.30
N ASP A 44 -35.52 -15.81 2.68
CA ASP A 44 -35.67 -15.42 1.28
C ASP A 44 -35.41 -16.63 0.36
N PRO A 45 -36.29 -16.92 -0.63
CA PRO A 45 -36.06 -18.00 -1.59
C PRO A 45 -34.76 -17.90 -2.40
N MET A 46 -34.16 -16.72 -2.46
CA MET A 46 -32.86 -16.48 -3.13
C MET A 46 -31.68 -16.55 -2.16
N PHE A 47 -31.89 -16.86 -0.88
CA PHE A 47 -30.80 -17.09 0.06
C PHE A 47 -29.96 -18.29 -0.40
N LEU A 48 -28.69 -18.04 -0.70
CA LEU A 48 -27.77 -19.04 -1.21
C LEU A 48 -26.34 -18.72 -0.80
N LEU A 49 -25.68 -19.70 -0.16
CA LEU A 49 -24.25 -19.67 0.09
C LEU A 49 -23.53 -20.33 -1.09
N GLN A 50 -22.64 -19.58 -1.71
CA GLN A 50 -21.77 -20.02 -2.81
C GLN A 50 -20.36 -20.27 -2.30
N LYS A 51 -19.63 -21.16 -2.99
CA LYS A 51 -18.19 -21.43 -2.75
C LYS A 51 -17.30 -20.80 -3.82
N SER A 52 -17.80 -19.80 -4.52
CA SER A 52 -17.04 -19.00 -5.47
C SER A 52 -17.43 -17.54 -5.32
N CYS A 53 -16.44 -16.66 -5.41
CA CYS A 53 -16.65 -15.22 -5.39
C CYS A 53 -17.20 -14.73 -6.76
N CYS A 54 -18.00 -13.66 -6.84
CA CYS A 54 -18.41 -12.79 -5.73
C CYS A 54 -19.94 -12.63 -5.70
N TRP A 55 -20.59 -13.46 -4.88
CA TRP A 55 -22.04 -13.50 -4.73
C TRP A 55 -22.48 -12.83 -3.43
N TRP A 56 -23.50 -11.99 -3.52
CA TRP A 56 -24.09 -11.26 -2.39
C TRP A 56 -25.41 -11.90 -1.92
N SER A 57 -25.53 -13.23 -2.04
CA SER A 57 -26.78 -13.98 -1.87
C SER A 57 -26.97 -14.62 -0.49
N GLY A 58 -26.07 -14.40 0.48
CA GLY A 58 -26.25 -14.93 1.84
C GLY A 58 -25.00 -14.95 2.72
N GLN A 59 -23.81 -14.88 2.11
CA GLN A 59 -22.56 -14.78 2.84
C GLN A 59 -22.54 -13.56 3.77
N SER A 60 -21.72 -13.62 4.81
CA SER A 60 -21.40 -12.43 5.60
C SER A 60 -20.32 -11.66 4.85
N TRP A 61 -20.58 -10.38 4.55
CA TRP A 61 -19.67 -9.50 3.84
C TRP A 61 -19.24 -8.37 4.79
N PRO A 62 -17.95 -8.27 5.16
CA PRO A 62 -17.43 -7.20 6.02
C PRO A 62 -17.85 -5.79 5.59
N TYR A 63 -17.95 -5.53 4.28
CA TYR A 63 -18.49 -4.28 3.73
C TYR A 63 -19.91 -4.00 4.23
N ALA A 64 -20.86 -4.93 4.03
CA ALA A 64 -22.25 -4.75 4.45
C ALA A 64 -22.42 -4.81 5.97
N THR A 65 -21.61 -5.62 6.67
CA THR A 65 -21.58 -5.65 8.13
C THR A 65 -21.17 -4.28 8.68
N SER A 66 -20.18 -3.63 8.07
CA SER A 66 -19.73 -2.28 8.45
C SER A 66 -20.85 -1.26 8.29
N GLN A 67 -21.50 -1.22 7.12
CA GLN A 67 -22.63 -0.33 6.88
C GLN A 67 -23.77 -0.56 7.88
N THR A 68 -24.09 -1.83 8.16
CA THR A 68 -25.17 -2.20 9.08
C THR A 68 -24.85 -1.79 10.52
N LEU A 69 -23.61 -2.00 10.98
CA LEU A 69 -23.18 -1.58 12.32
C LEU A 69 -23.14 -0.06 12.45
N LYS A 70 -22.71 0.68 11.42
CA LYS A 70 -22.75 2.15 11.43
C LYS A 70 -24.20 2.66 11.49
N ALA A 71 -25.08 2.08 10.67
CA ALA A 71 -26.52 2.37 10.71
C ALA A 71 -27.15 2.04 12.07
N LEU A 72 -26.76 0.93 12.70
CA LEU A 72 -27.25 0.56 14.03
C LEU A 72 -26.74 1.54 15.10
N ALA A 73 -25.49 1.99 15.00
CA ALA A 73 -24.98 3.01 15.91
C ALA A 73 -25.81 4.30 15.82
N HIS A 74 -26.11 4.76 14.60
CA HIS A 74 -26.95 5.94 14.39
C HIS A 74 -28.37 5.76 14.91
N LEU A 75 -29.04 4.62 14.68
CA LEU A 75 -30.34 4.31 15.28
C LEU A 75 -30.33 4.52 16.81
N LEU A 76 -29.34 3.92 17.48
CA LEU A 76 -29.24 3.95 18.94
C LEU A 76 -28.89 5.34 19.46
N GLN A 77 -27.98 6.05 18.79
CA GLN A 77 -27.52 7.37 19.18
C GLN A 77 -28.56 8.47 18.89
N ASP A 78 -29.35 8.34 17.82
CA ASP A 78 -30.47 9.23 17.53
C ASP A 78 -31.62 9.00 18.50
N ALA A 79 -31.85 7.75 18.91
CA ALA A 79 -32.80 7.43 19.96
C ALA A 79 -32.38 7.98 21.33
N GLN A 80 -31.08 7.96 21.67
CA GLN A 80 -30.55 8.63 22.87
C GLN A 80 -30.84 10.14 22.85
N ALA A 81 -30.56 10.81 21.72
CA ALA A 81 -30.80 12.25 21.59
C ALA A 81 -32.29 12.61 21.58
N SER A 82 -33.11 11.82 20.91
CA SER A 82 -34.55 12.04 20.77
C SER A 82 -35.37 11.47 21.94
N ARG A 83 -34.71 10.76 22.87
CA ARG A 83 -35.31 10.05 24.02
C ARG A 83 -36.41 9.07 23.59
N THR A 84 -36.21 8.38 22.47
CA THR A 84 -37.09 7.30 22.00
C THR A 84 -36.55 5.94 22.44
N VAL A 85 -37.38 4.91 22.32
CA VAL A 85 -36.99 3.52 22.65
C VAL A 85 -36.81 2.74 21.35
N PRO A 86 -35.57 2.45 20.93
CA PRO A 86 -35.31 1.69 19.72
C PRO A 86 -35.61 0.19 19.96
N PRO A 87 -35.86 -0.57 18.89
CA PRO A 87 -36.16 -2.01 18.97
C PRO A 87 -34.95 -2.88 19.32
N LEU A 88 -33.73 -2.37 19.16
CA LEU A 88 -32.47 -3.00 19.57
C LEU A 88 -31.76 -2.13 20.60
N THR A 89 -30.74 -2.67 21.26
CA THR A 89 -30.03 -2.04 22.36
C THR A 89 -28.54 -1.86 22.07
N ALA A 90 -27.86 -1.05 22.88
CA ALA A 90 -26.39 -0.95 22.85
C ALA A 90 -25.71 -2.32 23.07
N ARG A 91 -26.33 -3.23 23.84
CA ARG A 91 -25.83 -4.60 24.02
C ARG A 91 -25.89 -5.41 22.72
N ASP A 92 -26.91 -5.21 21.89
CA ASP A 92 -27.02 -5.87 20.58
C ASP A 92 -25.93 -5.35 19.63
N TYR A 93 -25.68 -4.04 19.62
CA TYR A 93 -24.57 -3.44 18.89
C TYR A 93 -23.22 -4.04 19.30
N VAL A 94 -22.93 -4.11 20.61
CA VAL A 94 -21.69 -4.72 21.14
C VAL A 94 -21.59 -6.21 20.80
N THR A 95 -22.72 -6.92 20.78
CA THR A 95 -22.78 -8.34 20.38
C THR A 95 -22.36 -8.50 18.91
N LEU A 96 -22.93 -7.71 18.01
CA LEU A 96 -22.61 -7.76 16.58
C LEU A 96 -21.19 -7.26 16.28
N LEU A 97 -20.70 -6.23 16.99
CA LEU A 97 -19.33 -5.74 16.86
C LEU A 97 -18.32 -6.81 17.31
N ASN A 98 -18.61 -7.55 18.39
CA ASN A 98 -17.79 -8.69 18.83
C ASN A 98 -17.80 -9.84 17.82
N ILE A 99 -18.97 -10.14 17.23
CA ILE A 99 -19.06 -11.12 16.14
C ILE A 99 -18.19 -10.67 14.97
N PHE A 100 -18.28 -9.40 14.56
CA PHE A 100 -17.48 -8.86 13.46
C PHE A 100 -15.97 -8.92 13.74
N ALA A 101 -15.55 -8.59 14.96
CA ALA A 101 -14.16 -8.72 15.40
C ALA A 101 -13.67 -10.18 15.39
N ARG A 102 -14.53 -11.15 15.74
CA ARG A 102 -14.22 -12.58 15.67
C ARG A 102 -14.14 -13.09 14.23
N SER A 103 -14.96 -12.54 13.33
CA SER A 103 -14.94 -12.84 11.90
C SER A 103 -13.66 -12.42 11.19
N HIS A 104 -12.91 -11.47 11.74
CA HIS A 104 -11.61 -11.04 11.23
C HIS A 104 -10.48 -11.97 11.66
N ARG A 105 -10.69 -13.30 11.57
CA ARG A 105 -9.69 -14.30 11.95
C ARG A 105 -9.70 -15.53 11.06
N LYS A 106 -8.51 -16.03 10.75
CA LYS A 106 -8.25 -17.32 10.10
C LYS A 106 -7.17 -18.04 10.89
N ASP A 107 -7.43 -19.30 11.26
CA ASP A 107 -6.51 -20.12 12.07
C ASP A 107 -6.06 -19.43 13.38
N GLY A 108 -6.97 -18.70 14.02
CA GLY A 108 -6.74 -17.96 15.27
C GLY A 108 -6.02 -16.61 15.11
N LYS A 109 -5.47 -16.31 13.93
CA LYS A 109 -4.73 -15.08 13.63
C LYS A 109 -5.64 -14.02 13.00
N PRO A 110 -5.37 -12.71 13.20
CA PRO A 110 -6.06 -11.66 12.46
C PRO A 110 -5.96 -11.89 10.95
N TYR A 111 -7.10 -11.91 10.27
CA TYR A 111 -7.18 -12.12 8.83
C TYR A 111 -8.50 -11.56 8.32
N LEU A 112 -8.47 -10.93 7.15
CA LEU A 112 -9.67 -10.38 6.52
C LEU A 112 -9.59 -10.65 5.02
N ALA A 113 -10.68 -11.18 4.48
CA ALA A 113 -10.88 -11.38 3.05
C ALA A 113 -12.23 -10.77 2.60
N GLU A 114 -12.67 -11.10 1.39
CA GLU A 114 -13.83 -10.49 0.76
C GLU A 114 -15.14 -10.80 1.47
N ALA A 115 -15.38 -12.08 1.77
CA ALA A 115 -16.58 -12.57 2.44
C ALA A 115 -16.30 -13.87 3.18
N LEU A 116 -17.23 -14.28 4.04
CA LEU A 116 -17.09 -15.49 4.83
C LEU A 116 -18.44 -16.20 5.02
N HIS A 117 -18.37 -17.49 5.28
CA HIS A 117 -19.52 -18.29 5.65
C HIS A 117 -20.08 -17.79 7.00
N PRO A 118 -21.37 -17.39 7.05
CA PRO A 118 -21.94 -16.67 8.20
C PRO A 118 -22.02 -17.52 9.47
N ASP A 119 -22.06 -18.85 9.35
CA ASP A 119 -22.13 -19.76 10.51
C ASP A 119 -20.77 -20.34 10.95
N THR A 120 -19.78 -20.44 10.06
CA THR A 120 -18.54 -21.18 10.35
C THR A 120 -17.31 -20.30 10.41
N GLY A 121 -17.38 -19.07 9.90
CA GLY A 121 -16.21 -18.20 9.81
C GLY A 121 -15.30 -18.50 8.61
N SER A 122 -15.60 -19.54 7.82
CA SER A 122 -14.74 -19.98 6.72
C SER A 122 -14.71 -18.96 5.58
N PHE A 123 -13.51 -18.64 5.11
CA PHE A 123 -13.28 -17.82 3.91
C PHE A 123 -13.30 -18.62 2.60
N GLU A 124 -13.54 -19.94 2.64
CA GLU A 124 -13.52 -20.82 1.47
C GLU A 124 -14.27 -20.22 0.27
N GLY A 125 -13.56 -20.08 -0.85
CA GLY A 125 -14.09 -19.55 -2.11
C GLY A 125 -14.13 -18.02 -2.22
N HIS A 126 -13.73 -17.31 -1.17
CA HIS A 126 -13.69 -15.84 -1.07
C HIS A 126 -12.35 -15.33 -0.53
N ASP A 127 -11.36 -16.21 -0.47
CA ASP A 127 -9.95 -15.91 -0.32
C ASP A 127 -9.11 -16.73 -1.31
N GLY A 128 -7.91 -16.24 -1.60
CA GLY A 128 -6.99 -16.86 -2.53
C GLY A 128 -5.61 -16.24 -2.44
N TYR A 129 -4.60 -16.97 -2.90
CA TYR A 129 -3.21 -16.51 -2.87
C TYR A 129 -3.04 -15.21 -3.66
N ASN A 130 -2.53 -14.16 -2.99
CA ASN A 130 -2.24 -12.86 -3.59
C ASN A 130 -3.49 -12.21 -4.22
N HIS A 131 -4.65 -12.37 -3.58
CA HIS A 131 -5.93 -11.87 -4.07
C HIS A 131 -6.73 -11.14 -2.98
N SER A 132 -7.02 -11.82 -1.87
CA SER A 132 -7.97 -11.33 -0.87
C SER A 132 -7.34 -11.17 0.52
N GLU A 133 -6.06 -11.50 0.70
CA GLU A 133 -5.40 -11.29 1.99
C GLU A 133 -5.37 -9.80 2.34
N HIS A 134 -5.78 -9.46 3.57
CA HIS A 134 -5.81 -8.08 4.08
C HIS A 134 -6.77 -7.17 3.31
N TYR A 135 -7.87 -7.73 2.78
CA TYR A 135 -8.81 -7.00 1.94
C TYR A 135 -9.37 -5.75 2.63
N PHE A 136 -9.15 -4.58 2.02
CA PHE A 136 -9.59 -3.30 2.57
C PHE A 136 -10.85 -2.78 1.88
N HIS A 137 -11.99 -3.39 2.19
CA HIS A 137 -13.30 -3.04 1.66
C HIS A 137 -14.35 -2.96 2.79
N SER A 138 -13.95 -2.50 3.97
CA SER A 138 -14.81 -2.42 5.15
C SER A 138 -14.26 -1.41 6.15
N SER A 139 -15.04 -1.08 7.18
CA SER A 139 -14.63 -0.20 8.27
C SER A 139 -14.85 -0.88 9.61
N PHE A 140 -13.80 -1.04 10.41
CA PHE A 140 -13.89 -1.56 11.77
C PHE A 140 -13.59 -0.49 12.82
N ASN A 141 -12.47 0.23 12.67
CA ASN A 141 -12.04 1.23 13.64
C ASN A 141 -13.02 2.39 13.77
N ASP A 142 -13.66 2.82 12.68
CA ASP A 142 -14.73 3.85 12.72
C ASP A 142 -15.89 3.42 13.64
N LEU A 143 -16.28 2.14 13.60
CA LEU A 143 -17.34 1.61 14.46
C LEU A 143 -16.93 1.66 15.93
N VAL A 144 -15.67 1.35 16.24
CA VAL A 144 -15.13 1.48 17.59
C VAL A 144 -15.12 2.95 18.04
N ILE A 145 -14.64 3.87 17.20
CA ILE A 145 -14.49 5.30 17.54
C ILE A 145 -15.86 5.98 17.68
N THR A 146 -16.71 5.85 16.66
CA THR A 146 -17.95 6.62 16.54
C THR A 146 -19.17 5.91 17.11
N GLY A 147 -19.14 4.58 17.23
CA GLY A 147 -20.20 3.79 17.84
C GLY A 147 -19.88 3.39 19.27
N LEU A 148 -18.88 2.50 19.46
CA LEU A 148 -18.56 1.93 20.78
C LEU A 148 -18.15 3.01 21.80
N VAL A 149 -17.11 3.80 21.49
CA VAL A 149 -16.70 4.96 22.29
C VAL A 149 -17.72 6.09 22.15
N GLY A 150 -18.28 6.25 20.95
CA GLY A 150 -19.41 7.14 20.71
C GLY A 150 -19.03 8.57 20.33
N LEU A 151 -17.84 8.82 19.77
CA LEU A 151 -17.49 10.14 19.27
C LEU A 151 -18.39 10.52 18.09
N ILE A 152 -19.13 11.62 18.20
CA ILE A 152 -20.02 12.13 17.15
C ILE A 152 -19.31 13.27 16.42
N PRO A 153 -18.85 13.08 15.16
CA PRO A 153 -18.25 14.16 14.39
C PRO A 153 -19.25 15.29 14.12
N ARG A 154 -18.79 16.54 14.23
CA ARG A 154 -19.57 17.78 14.07
C ARG A 154 -18.77 18.81 13.28
N ASP A 155 -19.50 19.72 12.64
CA ASP A 155 -18.96 20.83 11.85
C ASP A 155 -18.77 22.13 12.66
N ASP A 156 -19.18 22.17 13.93
CA ASP A 156 -18.93 23.26 14.89
C ASP A 156 -17.82 22.94 15.90
N SER A 157 -17.55 23.88 16.82
CA SER A 157 -16.53 23.76 17.88
C SER A 157 -16.97 22.91 19.08
N THR A 158 -18.04 22.13 18.93
CA THR A 158 -18.61 21.31 20.00
C THR A 158 -18.05 19.90 19.92
N LEU A 159 -17.66 19.35 21.07
CA LEU A 159 -17.31 17.94 21.20
C LEU A 159 -18.51 17.17 21.73
N GLU A 160 -18.94 16.12 21.02
CA GLU A 160 -20.12 15.34 21.39
C GLU A 160 -19.78 13.84 21.50
N LEU A 161 -20.25 13.22 22.58
CA LEU A 161 -20.14 11.80 22.85
C LEU A 161 -21.53 11.18 23.09
N ARG A 162 -21.80 10.05 22.46
CA ARG A 162 -22.96 9.17 22.71
C ARG A 162 -22.50 7.70 22.76
N PRO A 163 -21.89 7.26 23.88
CA PRO A 163 -21.27 5.94 23.97
C PRO A 163 -22.29 4.79 23.82
N LEU A 164 -21.88 3.72 23.13
CA LEU A 164 -22.60 2.45 23.08
C LEU A 164 -21.87 1.33 23.85
N ALA A 165 -20.72 1.63 24.45
CA ALA A 165 -20.00 0.70 25.30
C ALA A 165 -20.82 0.34 26.56
N PRO A 166 -20.70 -0.90 27.07
CA PRO A 166 -21.37 -1.31 28.29
C PRO A 166 -20.80 -0.58 29.52
N ALA A 167 -21.69 -0.04 30.36
CA ALA A 167 -21.31 0.65 31.59
C ALA A 167 -20.76 -0.30 32.68
N ASP A 168 -20.91 -1.62 32.51
CA ASP A 168 -20.37 -2.64 33.41
C ASP A 168 -18.94 -3.07 33.04
N TRP A 169 -18.37 -2.57 31.95
CA TRP A 169 -16.93 -2.72 31.68
C TRP A 169 -16.11 -2.01 32.75
N ASP A 170 -15.01 -2.62 33.19
CA ASP A 170 -14.14 -2.02 34.19
C ASP A 170 -13.47 -0.76 33.66
N TYR A 171 -13.05 -0.76 32.40
CA TYR A 171 -12.42 0.39 31.77
C TYR A 171 -12.34 0.26 30.24
N PHE A 172 -12.21 1.39 29.56
CA PHE A 172 -11.68 1.50 28.20
C PHE A 172 -11.07 2.90 28.00
N ALA A 173 -10.21 3.06 27.00
CA ALA A 173 -9.74 4.37 26.58
C ALA A 173 -9.50 4.41 25.08
N ILE A 174 -9.75 5.57 24.49
CA ILE A 174 -9.16 5.99 23.22
C ILE A 174 -8.37 7.27 23.47
N ASP A 175 -7.22 7.41 22.83
CA ASP A 175 -6.30 8.51 23.07
C ASP A 175 -5.74 9.05 21.75
N GLN A 176 -5.31 10.32 21.78
CA GLN A 176 -4.68 11.03 20.66
C GLN A 176 -5.47 11.04 19.35
N VAL A 177 -6.80 10.94 19.41
CA VAL A 177 -7.67 11.01 18.23
C VAL A 177 -7.55 12.42 17.62
N PRO A 178 -7.02 12.56 16.40
CA PRO A 178 -6.97 13.86 15.74
C PRO A 178 -8.38 14.28 15.34
N TYR A 179 -8.86 15.42 15.84
CA TYR A 179 -10.19 15.95 15.55
C TYR A 179 -10.16 17.47 15.55
N ARG A 180 -10.52 18.08 14.41
CA ARG A 180 -10.49 19.55 14.20
C ARG A 180 -9.16 20.23 14.59
N GLY A 181 -8.03 19.57 14.36
CA GLY A 181 -6.71 20.08 14.73
C GLY A 181 -6.30 19.84 16.20
N HIS A 182 -7.19 19.30 17.02
CA HIS A 182 -6.93 18.96 18.42
C HIS A 182 -6.71 17.44 18.63
N ARG A 183 -6.17 17.07 19.79
CA ARG A 183 -6.01 15.68 20.22
C ARG A 183 -7.05 15.32 21.29
N ILE A 184 -7.96 14.41 20.97
CA ILE A 184 -9.04 13.99 21.87
C ILE A 184 -8.68 12.68 22.57
N GLY A 185 -8.90 12.66 23.89
CA GLY A 185 -8.87 11.45 24.70
C GLY A 185 -10.24 11.20 25.34
N VAL A 186 -10.73 9.96 25.32
CA VAL A 186 -11.94 9.55 26.04
C VAL A 186 -11.59 8.34 26.90
N VAL A 187 -11.84 8.45 28.20
CA VAL A 187 -11.48 7.44 29.19
C VAL A 187 -12.70 7.07 30.00
N TRP A 188 -13.06 5.79 30.00
CA TRP A 188 -13.94 5.19 30.99
C TRP A 188 -13.10 4.37 31.95
N ASP A 189 -13.17 4.68 33.25
CA ASP A 189 -12.52 3.89 34.30
C ASP A 189 -13.47 3.79 35.48
N ARG A 190 -14.16 2.65 35.61
CA ARG A 190 -15.20 2.44 36.62
C ARG A 190 -14.69 2.63 38.05
N THR A 191 -13.40 2.40 38.29
CA THR A 191 -12.77 2.50 39.62
C THR A 191 -11.83 3.69 39.78
N GLY A 192 -11.34 4.25 38.66
CA GLY A 192 -10.32 5.30 38.62
C GLY A 192 -8.88 4.80 38.79
N ASN A 193 -8.67 3.49 38.95
CA ASN A 193 -7.37 2.91 39.29
C ASN A 193 -6.48 2.63 38.08
N ARG A 194 -7.06 2.45 36.88
CA ARG A 194 -6.32 2.01 35.68
C ARG A 194 -5.57 3.16 35.03
N TYR A 195 -6.26 4.27 34.80
CA TYR A 195 -5.72 5.42 34.05
C TYR A 195 -5.44 6.64 34.92
N LYS A 196 -5.88 6.62 36.19
CA LYS A 196 -5.70 7.71 37.16
C LYS A 196 -6.29 9.05 36.66
N GLN A 197 -7.35 8.98 35.85
CA GLN A 197 -8.10 10.13 35.32
C GLN A 197 -9.42 10.34 36.08
N SER A 198 -9.51 9.98 37.35
CA SER A 198 -10.76 9.91 38.15
C SER A 198 -11.66 8.73 37.76
N ALA A 199 -12.47 8.25 38.71
CA ALA A 199 -13.47 7.22 38.43
C ALA A 199 -14.61 7.78 37.57
N GLY A 200 -15.09 6.99 36.61
CA GLY A 200 -16.13 7.36 35.65
C GLY A 200 -15.60 7.69 34.25
N LEU A 201 -16.39 8.46 33.50
CA LEU A 201 -16.06 8.95 32.17
C LEU A 201 -15.26 10.26 32.29
N SER A 202 -14.14 10.37 31.58
CA SER A 202 -13.36 11.60 31.42
C SER A 202 -13.10 11.87 29.93
N VAL A 203 -13.17 13.14 29.55
CA VAL A 203 -12.86 13.60 28.18
C VAL A 203 -11.76 14.63 28.26
N LEU A 204 -10.75 14.47 27.41
CA LEU A 204 -9.58 15.33 27.33
C LEU A 204 -9.45 15.93 25.93
N VAL A 205 -9.06 17.20 25.86
CA VAL A 205 -8.65 17.91 24.66
C VAL A 205 -7.24 18.44 24.89
N ASP A 206 -6.30 18.06 24.03
CA ASP A 206 -4.88 18.43 24.12
C ASP A 206 -4.27 18.13 25.51
N GLY A 207 -4.66 16.98 26.07
CA GLY A 207 -4.23 16.53 27.40
C GLY A 207 -4.93 17.22 28.57
N ILE A 208 -5.82 18.20 28.33
CA ILE A 208 -6.57 18.90 29.35
C ILE A 208 -7.95 18.26 29.50
N LYS A 209 -8.34 17.90 30.73
CA LYS A 209 -9.67 17.35 31.01
C LYS A 209 -10.74 18.43 30.87
N VAL A 210 -11.66 18.25 29.93
CA VAL A 210 -12.76 19.19 29.62
C VAL A 210 -14.13 18.70 30.11
N HIS A 211 -14.26 17.40 30.42
CA HIS A 211 -15.50 16.83 30.95
C HIS A 211 -15.23 15.64 31.87
N HIS A 212 -16.13 15.45 32.85
CA HIS A 212 -16.17 14.31 33.75
C HIS A 212 -17.63 13.94 34.07
N SER A 213 -17.91 12.64 34.14
CA SER A 213 -19.18 12.08 34.62
C SER A 213 -18.93 10.81 35.44
N SER A 214 -19.70 10.59 36.51
CA SER A 214 -19.63 9.36 37.31
C SER A 214 -20.23 8.14 36.60
N THR A 215 -21.00 8.35 35.52
CA THR A 215 -21.64 7.30 34.73
C THR A 215 -21.20 7.41 33.27
N LEU A 216 -21.29 6.29 32.55
CA LEU A 216 -21.07 6.27 31.11
C LEU A 216 -22.33 6.81 30.42
N SER A 217 -22.35 8.10 30.11
CA SER A 217 -23.50 8.81 29.56
C SER A 217 -23.11 9.69 28.38
N ALA A 218 -24.09 10.12 27.59
CA ALA A 218 -23.88 11.12 26.55
C ALA A 218 -23.36 12.45 27.15
N ALA A 219 -22.53 13.14 26.38
CA ALA A 219 -21.94 14.43 26.75
C ALA A 219 -21.88 15.36 25.54
N VAL A 220 -22.25 16.63 25.73
CA VAL A 220 -22.13 17.70 24.73
C VAL A 220 -21.32 18.81 25.39
N ILE A 221 -20.17 19.15 24.83
CA ILE A 221 -19.20 20.05 25.42
C ILE A 221 -18.92 21.16 24.40
N GLU A 222 -19.52 22.33 24.62
CA GLU A 222 -19.48 23.43 23.66
C GLU A 222 -18.13 24.17 23.71
N GLY A 223 -17.62 24.56 22.55
CA GLY A 223 -16.47 25.46 22.42
C GLY A 223 -15.10 24.90 22.81
N VAL A 224 -14.98 23.58 23.03
CA VAL A 224 -13.72 22.96 23.46
C VAL A 224 -12.80 22.51 22.33
N VAL A 225 -13.28 22.57 21.08
CA VAL A 225 -12.52 22.23 19.87
C VAL A 225 -12.72 23.32 18.81
N PRO A 226 -12.35 24.59 19.12
CA PRO A 226 -12.48 25.69 18.16
C PRO A 226 -11.64 25.43 16.91
N ASP A 227 -12.00 26.07 15.79
CA ASP A 227 -11.15 25.99 14.60
C ASP A 227 -9.77 26.56 14.90
N ILE A 228 -8.75 25.73 14.69
CA ILE A 228 -7.38 26.20 14.63
C ILE A 228 -7.24 26.84 13.25
N ALA A 229 -6.98 28.15 13.22
CA ALA A 229 -6.63 28.84 11.98
C ALA A 229 -5.40 28.13 11.39
N ILE A 230 -5.61 27.36 10.31
CA ILE A 230 -4.51 26.79 9.55
C ILE A 230 -3.86 27.97 8.85
N GLN A 231 -2.83 28.54 9.46
CA GLN A 231 -1.87 29.33 8.71
C GLN A 231 -1.14 28.34 7.81
N LEU A 232 -1.68 28.13 6.61
CA LEU A 232 -0.90 27.65 5.47
C LEU A 232 0.13 28.76 5.18
N ALA A 233 1.19 28.82 5.97
CA ALA A 233 2.38 29.50 5.52
C ALA A 233 2.93 28.59 4.42
N ASP A 234 2.75 29.02 3.17
CA ASP A 234 3.25 28.37 1.94
C ASP A 234 4.77 28.09 1.96
N SER A 235 5.47 28.48 3.04
CA SER A 235 6.91 28.35 3.23
C SER A 235 7.32 27.54 4.48
N THR A 236 6.40 26.97 5.27
CA THR A 236 6.80 26.14 6.41
C THR A 236 7.29 24.79 5.90
N PRO A 237 8.55 24.42 6.15
CA PRO A 237 9.03 23.09 5.78
C PRO A 237 8.27 22.01 6.54
N VAL A 238 7.91 20.94 5.85
CA VAL A 238 7.31 19.73 6.44
C VAL A 238 8.24 18.54 6.17
N PRO A 239 8.25 17.51 7.04
CA PRO A 239 9.00 16.30 6.78
C PRO A 239 8.49 15.59 5.52
N VAL A 240 9.37 15.34 4.56
CA VAL A 240 9.06 14.63 3.31
C VAL A 240 9.94 13.40 3.19
N ASN A 241 9.35 12.27 2.79
CA ASN A 241 10.10 11.09 2.36
C ASN A 241 10.45 11.21 0.87
N TYR A 242 11.71 11.50 0.57
CA TYR A 242 12.22 11.64 -0.80
C TYR A 242 12.43 10.31 -1.52
N ALA A 243 12.28 9.18 -0.83
CA ALA A 243 12.46 7.86 -1.45
C ALA A 243 11.19 7.33 -2.11
N VAL A 244 9.99 7.85 -1.84
CA VAL A 244 8.73 7.32 -2.41
C VAL A 244 8.63 7.59 -3.91
N ASN A 245 8.27 6.55 -4.67
CA ASN A 245 7.98 6.58 -6.10
C ASN A 245 6.88 5.59 -6.50
N ASN A 246 5.70 5.72 -5.88
CA ASN A 246 4.52 4.89 -6.16
C ASN A 246 3.83 5.23 -7.49
N ASP A 247 4.02 6.45 -8.01
CA ASP A 247 3.48 6.90 -9.30
C ASP A 247 4.35 6.47 -10.50
N GLY A 248 5.50 5.85 -10.24
CA GLY A 248 6.45 5.38 -11.25
C GLY A 248 7.09 6.50 -12.05
N GLY A 249 7.30 7.67 -11.46
CA GLY A 249 8.15 8.70 -12.04
C GLY A 249 9.58 8.19 -12.27
N TYR A 250 10.39 8.94 -12.99
CA TYR A 250 11.75 8.49 -13.30
C TYR A 250 12.65 8.42 -12.04
N TYR A 251 12.44 9.37 -11.13
CA TYR A 251 13.13 9.46 -9.85
C TYR A 251 12.11 9.55 -8.69
N PRO A 252 12.51 9.15 -7.47
CA PRO A 252 13.75 8.47 -7.14
C PRO A 252 13.82 7.05 -7.74
N ARG A 253 15.03 6.52 -7.93
CA ARG A 253 15.25 5.20 -8.51
C ARG A 253 16.10 4.36 -7.58
N ILE A 254 15.76 3.08 -7.45
CA ILE A 254 16.55 2.14 -6.68
C ILE A 254 17.05 0.97 -7.52
N THR A 255 18.32 0.62 -7.35
CA THR A 255 18.97 -0.53 -7.99
C THR A 255 19.63 -1.41 -6.95
N ALA A 256 19.79 -2.69 -7.26
CA ALA A 256 20.48 -3.67 -6.43
C ALA A 256 21.57 -4.39 -7.21
N SER A 257 22.69 -4.74 -6.57
CA SER A 257 23.70 -5.63 -7.17
C SER A 257 23.15 -7.01 -7.49
N HIS A 258 22.32 -7.55 -6.58
CA HIS A 258 21.60 -8.81 -6.79
C HIS A 258 20.14 -8.69 -6.34
N THR A 259 19.29 -9.55 -6.89
CA THR A 259 17.86 -9.58 -6.56
C THR A 259 17.40 -11.03 -6.57
N GLY A 260 16.84 -11.49 -5.45
CA GLY A 260 16.28 -12.82 -5.30
C GLY A 260 15.06 -13.00 -6.18
N ALA A 261 14.87 -14.22 -6.68
CA ALA A 261 13.78 -14.57 -7.59
C ALA A 261 12.41 -14.21 -6.96
N GLY A 262 11.54 -13.58 -7.76
CA GLY A 262 10.21 -13.17 -7.30
C GLY A 262 10.20 -11.99 -6.32
N SER A 263 11.31 -11.27 -6.16
CA SER A 263 11.41 -10.02 -5.41
C SER A 263 11.81 -8.88 -6.34
N SER A 264 11.69 -7.62 -5.91
CA SER A 264 12.06 -6.47 -6.74
C SER A 264 12.53 -5.29 -5.90
N PRO A 265 13.64 -4.61 -6.28
CA PRO A 265 14.06 -3.37 -5.63
C PRO A 265 12.97 -2.29 -5.67
N SER A 266 12.11 -2.25 -6.69
CA SER A 266 11.04 -1.25 -6.80
C SER A 266 10.06 -1.26 -5.62
N ARG A 267 9.94 -2.39 -4.92
CA ARG A 267 9.11 -2.51 -3.71
C ARG A 267 9.64 -1.70 -2.55
N LEU A 268 10.92 -1.36 -2.55
CA LEU A 268 11.55 -0.62 -1.45
C LEU A 268 11.24 0.88 -1.46
N ILE A 269 10.54 1.37 -2.48
CA ILE A 269 10.25 2.79 -2.68
C ILE A 269 8.78 3.00 -3.04
N ASP A 270 7.90 2.04 -2.76
CA ASP A 270 6.49 2.14 -3.16
C ASP A 270 5.58 2.74 -2.07
N GLY A 271 6.17 3.13 -0.93
CA GLY A 271 5.48 3.74 0.20
C GLY A 271 4.82 2.72 1.14
N ASN A 272 4.97 1.41 0.90
CA ASN A 272 4.29 0.37 1.67
C ASN A 272 5.25 -0.48 2.52
N VAL A 273 5.17 -0.28 3.84
CA VAL A 273 5.87 -1.12 4.81
C VAL A 273 5.07 -2.38 5.12
N TRP A 274 5.34 -3.49 4.42
CA TRP A 274 4.63 -4.76 4.58
C TRP A 274 5.56 -5.90 4.99
N TYR A 275 5.33 -6.46 6.17
CA TYR A 275 6.08 -7.63 6.67
C TYR A 275 5.44 -8.97 6.34
N HIS A 276 4.35 -8.98 5.58
CA HIS A 276 3.65 -10.20 5.19
C HIS A 276 4.43 -10.97 4.12
N VAL A 277 4.51 -12.29 4.28
CA VAL A 277 5.08 -13.18 3.25
C VAL A 277 4.19 -13.17 2.00
N HIS A 278 2.87 -13.12 2.19
CA HIS A 278 1.86 -13.08 1.13
C HIS A 278 0.76 -12.05 1.46
N PRO A 279 0.39 -11.17 0.51
CA PRO A 279 1.08 -10.90 -0.76
C PRO A 279 2.49 -10.34 -0.52
N PRO A 280 3.50 -10.73 -1.31
CA PRO A 280 4.86 -10.28 -1.09
C PRO A 280 5.05 -8.83 -1.59
N ASN A 281 5.46 -7.92 -0.70
CA ASN A 281 5.97 -6.58 -1.06
C ASN A 281 7.39 -6.40 -0.55
N ARG A 282 8.37 -6.86 -1.33
CA ARG A 282 9.74 -7.02 -0.85
C ARG A 282 10.79 -7.11 -1.95
N TRP A 283 12.01 -6.76 -1.55
CA TRP A 283 13.26 -7.15 -2.19
C TRP A 283 14.03 -8.12 -1.28
N THR A 284 14.72 -9.09 -1.87
CA THR A 284 15.61 -10.02 -1.15
C THR A 284 16.94 -10.15 -1.88
N THR A 285 17.99 -10.54 -1.15
CA THR A 285 19.28 -10.92 -1.73
C THR A 285 19.14 -12.24 -2.51
N SER A 286 20.05 -12.49 -3.47
CA SER A 286 20.13 -13.78 -4.17
C SER A 286 21.44 -14.54 -3.88
N ALA A 287 22.32 -13.95 -3.08
CA ALA A 287 23.60 -14.50 -2.67
C ALA A 287 23.80 -14.27 -1.16
N ASN A 288 24.81 -14.95 -0.61
CA ASN A 288 25.25 -14.77 0.78
C ASN A 288 26.39 -13.73 0.91
N ASP A 289 26.75 -13.07 -0.21
CA ASP A 289 27.73 -11.99 -0.24
C ASP A 289 27.09 -10.65 0.13
N VAL A 290 27.91 -9.61 0.31
CA VAL A 290 27.43 -8.24 0.52
C VAL A 290 26.63 -7.79 -0.69
N ASP A 291 25.39 -7.38 -0.47
CA ASP A 291 24.56 -6.76 -1.49
C ASP A 291 24.54 -5.24 -1.34
N GLU A 292 24.62 -4.57 -2.48
CA GLU A 292 24.56 -3.13 -2.63
C GLU A 292 23.16 -2.73 -3.09
N LEU A 293 22.51 -1.84 -2.34
CA LEU A 293 21.34 -1.09 -2.80
C LEU A 293 21.73 0.37 -3.01
N ILE A 294 21.42 0.94 -4.17
CA ILE A 294 21.65 2.36 -4.45
C ILE A 294 20.30 3.02 -4.72
N LEU A 295 19.95 4.01 -3.90
CA LEU A 295 18.87 4.95 -4.13
C LEU A 295 19.44 6.22 -4.77
N ASP A 296 18.97 6.56 -5.97
CA ASP A 296 19.27 7.80 -6.69
C ASP A 296 18.05 8.73 -6.61
N LEU A 297 18.21 9.89 -5.96
CA LEU A 297 17.17 10.90 -5.79
C LEU A 297 17.05 11.82 -7.02
N GLY A 298 17.95 11.68 -8.01
CA GLY A 298 17.98 12.43 -9.26
C GLY A 298 18.53 13.85 -9.15
N ILE A 299 18.19 14.55 -8.07
CA ILE A 299 18.70 15.89 -7.73
C ILE A 299 19.14 15.95 -6.28
N PRO A 300 19.98 16.92 -5.90
CA PRO A 300 20.40 17.07 -4.51
C PRO A 300 19.21 17.35 -3.58
N ARG A 301 19.13 16.63 -2.46
CA ARG A 301 18.12 16.78 -1.40
C ARG A 301 18.79 16.93 -0.05
N ARG A 302 18.29 17.85 0.78
CA ARG A 302 18.67 17.92 2.20
C ARG A 302 17.93 16.84 2.96
N VAL A 303 18.68 15.95 3.61
CA VAL A 303 18.15 14.79 4.34
C VAL A 303 18.90 14.61 5.65
N ASP A 304 18.23 14.06 6.66
CA ASP A 304 18.79 13.82 8.00
C ASP A 304 18.47 12.43 8.57
N THR A 305 17.60 11.68 7.90
CA THR A 305 17.10 10.41 8.42
C THR A 305 16.91 9.40 7.29
N ALA A 306 17.37 8.17 7.51
CA ALA A 306 16.98 7.00 6.71
C ALA A 306 16.26 6.00 7.59
N LYS A 307 15.16 5.41 7.12
CA LYS A 307 14.48 4.31 7.81
C LYS A 307 14.54 3.05 6.97
N LEU A 308 15.08 1.99 7.57
CA LEU A 308 15.35 0.71 6.90
C LEU A 308 14.38 -0.34 7.45
N TYR A 309 13.55 -0.94 6.60
CA TYR A 309 12.53 -1.88 7.03
C TYR A 309 12.92 -3.30 6.63
N PHE A 310 13.73 -3.95 7.49
CA PHE A 310 14.21 -5.31 7.25
C PHE A 310 13.13 -6.38 7.50
N LEU A 311 13.24 -7.47 6.76
CA LEU A 311 12.43 -8.68 6.91
C LEU A 311 13.09 -9.67 7.88
N ASP A 312 12.30 -10.55 8.50
CA ASP A 312 12.79 -11.70 9.27
C ASP A 312 11.77 -12.84 9.18
N ASP A 313 11.80 -13.53 8.03
CA ASP A 313 10.86 -14.58 7.64
C ASP A 313 11.64 -15.90 7.40
N PRO A 314 12.09 -16.59 8.46
CA PRO A 314 12.80 -17.85 8.32
C PRO A 314 11.91 -18.92 7.70
N ASP A 315 12.49 -19.76 6.83
CA ASP A 315 11.85 -20.99 6.40
C ASP A 315 11.85 -22.04 7.55
N GLN A 316 11.25 -23.21 7.30
CA GLN A 316 11.18 -24.27 8.32
C GLN A 316 12.56 -24.79 8.77
N SER A 317 13.61 -24.59 7.96
CA SER A 317 15.00 -24.93 8.27
C SER A 317 15.77 -23.80 8.97
N GLY A 318 15.16 -22.63 9.15
CA GLY A 318 15.82 -21.43 9.67
C GLY A 318 16.73 -20.71 8.67
N THR A 319 16.78 -21.18 7.42
CA THR A 319 17.61 -20.73 6.30
C THR A 319 16.79 -19.93 5.28
N GLY A 320 15.96 -19.02 5.79
CA GLY A 320 15.12 -18.12 4.98
C GLY A 320 15.65 -16.70 4.91
N ILE A 321 14.74 -15.74 4.80
CA ILE A 321 15.07 -14.32 4.92
C ILE A 321 15.26 -13.99 6.40
N ARG A 322 16.40 -13.42 6.78
CA ARG A 322 16.71 -12.99 8.15
C ARG A 322 17.08 -11.52 8.15
N ALA A 323 16.94 -10.88 9.31
CA ALA A 323 17.52 -9.55 9.51
C ALA A 323 19.05 -9.62 9.26
N PRO A 324 19.64 -8.67 8.53
CA PRO A 324 21.04 -8.77 8.13
C PRO A 324 22.00 -8.70 9.34
N ALA A 325 23.20 -9.27 9.17
CA ALA A 325 24.25 -9.23 10.19
C ALA A 325 24.78 -7.80 10.38
N SER A 326 24.88 -7.04 9.29
CA SER A 326 25.18 -5.62 9.31
C SER A 326 24.57 -4.91 8.10
N CYS A 327 24.35 -3.61 8.22
CA CYS A 327 23.98 -2.74 7.13
C CYS A 327 24.70 -1.40 7.29
N GLU A 328 25.61 -1.10 6.38
CA GLU A 328 26.29 0.19 6.32
C GLU A 328 25.51 1.16 5.43
N VAL A 329 25.40 2.43 5.86
CA VAL A 329 24.75 3.49 5.10
C VAL A 329 25.80 4.47 4.63
N GLN A 330 25.81 4.75 3.33
CA GLN A 330 26.75 5.66 2.69
C GLN A 330 26.03 6.69 1.83
N THR A 331 26.63 7.85 1.67
CA THR A 331 26.11 8.94 0.82
C THR A 331 27.10 9.25 -0.30
N TRP A 332 26.59 9.63 -1.46
CA TRP A 332 27.43 10.08 -2.57
C TRP A 332 27.76 11.57 -2.42
N LYS A 333 29.05 11.90 -2.37
CA LYS A 333 29.57 13.28 -2.37
C LYS A 333 30.80 13.36 -3.24
N GLU A 334 30.94 14.47 -3.97
CA GLU A 334 32.16 14.78 -4.76
C GLU A 334 32.71 13.57 -5.54
N ASP A 335 31.83 12.87 -6.26
CA ASP A 335 32.13 11.70 -7.09
C ASP A 335 32.70 10.46 -6.36
N HIS A 336 32.44 10.31 -5.06
CA HIS A 336 32.77 9.10 -4.31
C HIS A 336 31.74 8.78 -3.22
N TRP A 337 31.82 7.57 -2.68
CA TRP A 337 30.98 7.11 -1.58
C TRP A 337 31.65 7.39 -0.23
N GLU A 338 30.92 8.01 0.68
CA GLU A 338 31.36 8.24 2.07
C GLU A 338 30.45 7.50 3.05
N THR A 339 31.04 6.82 4.03
CA THR A 339 30.32 6.23 5.16
C THR A 339 29.80 7.32 6.11
N LEU A 340 28.54 7.20 6.53
CA LEU A 340 27.99 8.06 7.57
C LEU A 340 28.67 7.77 8.93
N ALA A 341 29.62 8.61 9.31
CA ALA A 341 30.41 8.43 10.55
C ALA A 341 29.67 8.89 11.81
N GLU A 342 28.91 9.99 11.73
CA GLU A 342 28.13 10.53 12.83
C GLU A 342 26.65 10.15 12.67
N LEU A 343 26.25 9.02 13.26
CA LEU A 343 24.87 8.56 13.23
C LEU A 343 24.38 8.01 14.57
N THR A 344 23.07 8.01 14.76
CA THR A 344 22.38 7.27 15.82
C THR A 344 21.38 6.31 15.19
N ARG A 345 21.13 5.17 15.85
CA ARG A 345 20.15 4.17 15.43
C ARG A 345 19.09 3.96 16.51
N SER A 346 17.84 3.71 16.10
CA SER A 346 16.75 3.39 17.03
C SER A 346 16.90 2.01 17.68
N ALA A 347 17.70 1.12 17.11
CA ALA A 347 17.94 -0.23 17.62
C ALA A 347 19.44 -0.50 17.81
N GLU A 348 19.79 -1.11 18.93
CA GLU A 348 21.16 -1.60 19.21
C GLU A 348 21.55 -2.75 18.27
N HIS A 349 20.57 -3.57 17.88
CA HIS A 349 20.73 -4.66 16.94
C HIS A 349 19.66 -4.60 15.83
N LEU A 350 20.10 -4.87 14.61
CA LEU A 350 19.22 -5.04 13.46
C LEU A 350 18.25 -6.19 13.71
N ALA A 351 16.96 -5.93 13.49
CA ALA A 351 15.91 -6.94 13.59
C ALA A 351 14.87 -6.67 12.52
N GLY A 352 14.20 -7.72 12.04
CA GLY A 352 13.12 -7.56 11.09
C GLY A 352 11.83 -7.11 11.76
N HIS A 353 10.83 -6.83 10.93
CA HIS A 353 9.46 -6.49 11.35
C HIS A 353 9.35 -5.21 12.20
N ARG A 354 10.39 -4.37 12.18
CA ARG A 354 10.40 -3.00 12.73
C ARG A 354 11.37 -2.12 11.92
N PRO A 355 11.20 -0.79 11.92
CA PRO A 355 12.18 0.11 11.32
C PRO A 355 13.48 0.15 12.13
N ASP A 356 14.60 0.15 11.43
CA ASP A 356 15.85 0.72 11.92
C ASP A 356 15.95 2.17 11.46
N ILE A 357 15.80 3.11 12.38
CA ILE A 357 15.82 4.56 12.13
C ILE A 357 17.25 5.05 12.33
N VAL A 358 17.91 5.37 11.22
CA VAL A 358 19.26 5.93 11.17
C VAL A 358 19.13 7.45 11.07
N ARG A 359 19.59 8.18 12.08
CA ARG A 359 19.62 9.66 12.08
C ARG A 359 21.05 10.16 12.02
N PHE A 360 21.29 11.21 11.24
CA PHE A 360 22.60 11.78 11.00
C PHE A 360 22.48 13.31 10.81
N PRO A 361 23.58 14.09 10.92
CA PRO A 361 23.56 15.51 10.63
C PRO A 361 23.00 15.78 9.24
N GLU A 362 22.10 16.76 9.15
CA GLU A 362 21.48 17.11 7.88
C GLU A 362 22.54 17.46 6.83
N GLN A 363 22.40 16.89 5.64
CA GLN A 363 23.32 17.08 4.54
C GLN A 363 22.62 16.94 3.19
N GLU A 364 23.21 17.54 2.17
CA GLU A 364 22.73 17.43 0.80
C GLU A 364 23.24 16.12 0.17
N VAL A 365 22.32 15.30 -0.36
CA VAL A 365 22.62 14.02 -1.00
C VAL A 365 21.89 13.89 -2.33
N THR A 366 22.55 13.34 -3.33
CA THR A 366 21.92 12.91 -4.60
C THR A 366 21.69 11.40 -4.60
N ARG A 367 22.55 10.64 -3.93
CA ARG A 367 22.44 9.18 -3.82
C ARG A 367 22.77 8.69 -2.42
N LEU A 368 22.10 7.61 -2.04
CA LEU A 368 22.34 6.87 -0.81
C LEU A 368 22.56 5.40 -1.16
N ARG A 369 23.57 4.79 -0.54
CA ARG A 369 23.90 3.37 -0.71
C ARG A 369 23.77 2.62 0.61
N LEU A 370 23.19 1.42 0.54
CA LEU A 370 23.19 0.44 1.61
C LEU A 370 24.12 -0.72 1.22
N LEU A 371 25.07 -1.06 2.09
CA LEU A 371 25.85 -2.29 1.98
C LEU A 371 25.33 -3.28 3.01
N ILE A 372 24.59 -4.29 2.55
CA ILE A 372 23.86 -5.24 3.38
C ILE A 372 24.62 -6.55 3.41
N GLN A 373 25.06 -6.96 4.60
CA GLN A 373 25.69 -8.27 4.82
C GLN A 373 24.64 -9.25 5.38
N PRO A 374 24.23 -10.28 4.62
CA PRO A 374 23.37 -11.34 5.15
C PRO A 374 24.03 -12.09 6.31
N GLN A 375 23.22 -12.71 7.17
CA GLN A 375 23.72 -13.67 8.15
C GLN A 375 24.28 -14.92 7.43
N GLN A 376 25.21 -15.62 8.08
CA GLN A 376 25.77 -16.85 7.52
C GLN A 376 24.66 -17.87 7.20
N ALA A 377 24.65 -18.39 5.96
CA ALA A 377 23.65 -19.34 5.46
C ALA A 377 22.19 -18.84 5.47
N ALA A 378 21.99 -17.52 5.39
CA ALA A 378 20.68 -16.90 5.24
C ALA A 378 20.72 -15.79 4.18
N PHE A 379 19.55 -15.41 3.69
CA PHE A 379 19.39 -14.24 2.82
C PHE A 379 18.94 -13.03 3.64
N ALA A 380 19.19 -11.83 3.14
CA ALA A 380 18.61 -10.62 3.68
C ALA A 380 17.45 -10.13 2.81
N GLY A 381 16.60 -9.26 3.36
CA GLY A 381 15.54 -8.64 2.60
C GLY A 381 14.95 -7.44 3.30
N MET A 382 14.30 -6.59 2.51
CA MET A 382 13.66 -5.36 2.96
C MET A 382 12.29 -5.24 2.31
N THR A 383 11.38 -4.55 3.01
CA THR A 383 10.08 -4.15 2.44
C THR A 383 10.06 -2.70 1.98
N GLU A 384 10.81 -1.81 2.64
CA GLU A 384 10.82 -0.38 2.34
C GLU A 384 12.16 0.27 2.74
N LEU A 385 12.52 1.35 2.05
CA LEU A 385 13.56 2.30 2.37
C LEU A 385 12.95 3.70 2.32
N GLU A 386 12.98 4.41 3.45
CA GLU A 386 12.58 5.82 3.49
C GLU A 386 13.80 6.71 3.70
N VAL A 387 13.83 7.88 3.06
CA VAL A 387 14.86 8.92 3.26
C VAL A 387 14.17 10.25 3.47
N TRP A 388 14.32 10.83 4.66
CA TRP A 388 13.58 11.99 5.12
C TRP A 388 14.44 13.24 5.24
N GLY A 389 13.81 14.37 4.92
CA GLY A 389 14.26 15.71 5.26
C GLY A 389 13.11 16.69 5.14
N ASP A 390 13.30 17.90 5.66
CA ASP A 390 12.28 18.93 5.59
C ASP A 390 12.24 19.60 4.21
N ALA A 391 11.03 19.86 3.70
CA ALA A 391 10.82 20.48 2.40
C ALA A 391 9.61 21.44 2.42
N VAL A 392 9.69 22.50 1.62
CA VAL A 392 8.50 23.29 1.25
C VAL A 392 7.81 22.59 0.08
N LEU A 393 6.49 22.40 0.17
CA LEU A 393 5.71 21.74 -0.88
C LEU A 393 5.28 22.73 -1.98
N PRO A 394 5.12 22.29 -3.24
CA PRO A 394 5.41 20.95 -3.75
C PRO A 394 6.92 20.71 -3.90
N VAL A 395 7.34 19.46 -3.69
CA VAL A 395 8.73 19.07 -3.97
C VAL A 395 8.96 18.97 -5.48
N ASP A 396 10.11 19.46 -5.95
CA ASP A 396 10.53 19.25 -7.34
C ASP A 396 10.66 17.75 -7.62
N LEU A 397 10.20 17.28 -8.78
CA LEU A 397 10.40 15.89 -9.22
C LEU A 397 11.23 15.91 -10.51
N PRO A 398 12.48 15.43 -10.49
CA PRO A 398 13.31 15.45 -11.69
C PRO A 398 12.78 14.47 -12.73
N GLY A 399 12.75 14.93 -13.99
CA GLY A 399 12.38 14.10 -15.13
C GLY A 399 13.51 13.14 -15.56
N PRO A 400 13.25 12.29 -16.57
CA PRO A 400 14.25 11.41 -17.15
C PRO A 400 15.51 12.15 -17.62
N PRO A 401 16.70 11.52 -17.54
CA PRO A 401 17.94 12.14 -17.99
C PRO A 401 17.88 12.41 -19.50
N LYS A 402 18.44 13.57 -19.90
CA LYS A 402 18.40 14.07 -21.28
C LYS A 402 19.11 13.17 -22.30
N ASP A 403 19.98 12.28 -21.85
CA ASP A 403 20.71 11.32 -22.68
C ASP A 403 19.94 10.00 -22.90
N ASN A 404 18.70 9.85 -22.39
CA ASN A 404 17.80 8.78 -22.83
C ASN A 404 17.25 9.10 -24.23
N LEU A 405 17.85 8.50 -25.25
CA LEU A 405 17.47 8.69 -26.65
C LEU A 405 16.10 8.11 -27.01
N ALA A 406 15.56 7.21 -26.18
CA ALA A 406 14.25 6.61 -26.38
C ALA A 406 13.12 7.41 -25.72
N TRP A 407 13.41 8.27 -24.74
CA TRP A 407 12.38 9.00 -24.01
C TRP A 407 11.62 9.97 -24.93
N ARG A 408 10.29 9.84 -24.94
CA ARG A 408 9.41 10.79 -25.59
C ARG A 408 8.68 11.61 -24.53
N HIS A 409 9.04 12.89 -24.43
CA HIS A 409 8.31 13.82 -23.55
C HIS A 409 6.82 13.85 -23.95
N PRO A 410 5.86 13.78 -23.00
CA PRO A 410 4.43 13.78 -23.29
C PRO A 410 3.99 14.97 -24.17
N ASP A 411 4.53 16.15 -23.89
CA ASP A 411 4.24 17.39 -24.63
C ASP A 411 5.07 17.59 -25.91
N SER A 412 5.83 16.56 -26.35
CA SER A 412 6.62 16.67 -27.58
C SER A 412 5.70 16.73 -28.81
N GLU A 413 5.84 17.80 -29.60
CA GLU A 413 5.20 17.92 -30.93
C GLU A 413 5.90 17.04 -31.97
N SER A 414 7.16 16.63 -31.72
CA SER A 414 7.88 15.72 -32.59
C SER A 414 7.26 14.31 -32.54
N PRO A 415 7.05 13.64 -33.68
CA PRO A 415 6.64 12.24 -33.68
C PRO A 415 7.77 11.30 -33.22
N PHE A 416 8.99 11.81 -33.04
CA PHE A 416 10.17 11.04 -32.61
C PHE A 416 10.66 11.42 -31.20
N PRO A 417 11.28 10.49 -30.44
CA PRO A 417 11.45 9.07 -30.79
C PRO A 417 10.09 8.34 -30.82
N ARG A 418 9.87 7.55 -31.87
CA ARG A 418 8.62 6.83 -32.13
C ARG A 418 8.79 5.37 -31.72
N VAL A 419 7.87 4.87 -30.90
CA VAL A 419 7.84 3.46 -30.54
C VAL A 419 6.76 2.70 -31.32
N THR A 420 7.07 1.49 -31.77
CA THR A 420 6.15 0.58 -32.48
C THR A 420 6.43 -0.86 -32.08
N ALA A 421 5.48 -1.77 -32.31
CA ALA A 421 5.62 -3.18 -31.97
C ALA A 421 4.96 -4.10 -33.00
N SER A 422 5.37 -5.38 -33.04
CA SER A 422 4.69 -6.41 -33.85
C SER A 422 3.27 -6.69 -33.37
N HIS A 423 3.06 -6.61 -32.07
CA HIS A 423 1.78 -6.79 -31.40
C HIS A 423 1.72 -5.91 -30.17
N THR A 424 0.57 -5.31 -29.90
CA THR A 424 0.29 -4.57 -28.67
C THR A 424 -1.02 -5.09 -28.10
N SER A 425 -1.02 -5.45 -26.82
CA SER A 425 -2.25 -5.87 -26.15
C SER A 425 -3.33 -4.79 -26.26
N ARG A 426 -4.59 -5.19 -26.40
CA ARG A 426 -5.73 -4.25 -26.39
C ARG A 426 -5.90 -3.49 -25.07
N PHE A 427 -5.25 -3.95 -24.01
CA PHE A 427 -5.25 -3.31 -22.69
C PHE A 427 -4.11 -2.29 -22.52
N ASP A 428 -3.20 -2.21 -23.47
CA ASP A 428 -1.97 -1.43 -23.36
C ASP A 428 -1.84 -0.40 -24.50
N LYS A 429 -0.88 0.51 -24.36
CA LYS A 429 -0.47 1.45 -25.42
C LYS A 429 1.03 1.29 -25.63
N VAL A 430 1.47 1.30 -26.88
CA VAL A 430 2.90 1.11 -27.18
C VAL A 430 3.76 2.27 -26.69
N GLU A 431 3.18 3.48 -26.65
CA GLU A 431 3.81 4.70 -26.17
C GLU A 431 4.12 4.69 -24.66
N MET A 432 3.48 3.80 -23.89
CA MET A 432 3.83 3.60 -22.48
C MET A 432 5.21 2.97 -22.33
N ALA A 433 5.79 2.37 -23.38
CA ALA A 433 7.13 1.83 -23.28
C ALA A 433 8.22 2.91 -23.23
N ASN A 434 7.93 4.18 -23.53
CA ASN A 434 8.97 5.21 -23.61
C ASN A 434 8.52 6.59 -23.10
N ASP A 435 7.57 6.62 -22.16
CA ASP A 435 6.99 7.85 -21.61
C ASP A 435 7.77 8.38 -20.38
N GLY A 436 8.77 7.62 -19.92
CA GLY A 436 9.60 7.94 -18.77
C GLY A 436 9.03 7.45 -17.45
N ARG A 437 8.02 6.56 -17.46
CA ARG A 437 7.39 6.00 -16.27
C ARG A 437 7.69 4.52 -16.10
N ILE A 438 8.14 4.13 -14.91
CA ILE A 438 8.53 2.76 -14.60
C ILE A 438 7.57 2.21 -13.54
N VAL A 439 6.53 1.49 -13.97
CA VAL A 439 5.51 0.93 -13.06
C VAL A 439 5.41 -0.59 -13.21
N PHE A 440 6.03 -1.34 -12.30
CA PHE A 440 5.96 -2.82 -12.30
C PHE A 440 4.68 -3.39 -11.69
N SER A 441 3.88 -2.57 -11.02
CA SER A 441 2.60 -2.99 -10.47
C SER A 441 1.53 -3.06 -11.57
N PRO A 442 0.51 -3.93 -11.43
CA PRO A 442 -0.60 -3.95 -12.38
C PRO A 442 -1.40 -2.65 -12.36
N ASN A 443 -1.46 -2.00 -11.19
CA ASN A 443 -2.09 -0.71 -10.92
C ASN A 443 -1.11 0.19 -10.13
N PRO A 444 -0.90 1.46 -10.52
CA PRO A 444 -1.44 2.10 -11.71
C PRO A 444 -0.96 1.41 -13.00
N HIS A 445 -1.77 1.47 -14.06
CA HIS A 445 -1.43 0.85 -15.34
C HIS A 445 -0.52 1.79 -16.13
N ASN A 446 0.74 1.39 -16.34
CA ASN A 446 1.66 2.03 -17.28
C ASN A 446 2.69 1.00 -17.76
N ARG A 447 2.41 0.41 -18.93
CA ARG A 447 3.25 -0.60 -19.57
C ARG A 447 2.82 -0.85 -21.00
N TRP A 448 3.74 -1.40 -21.79
CA TRP A 448 3.45 -2.11 -23.03
C TRP A 448 3.67 -3.62 -22.85
N THR A 449 2.74 -4.44 -23.33
CA THR A 449 2.93 -5.89 -23.41
C THR A 449 2.47 -6.46 -24.75
N SER A 450 3.06 -7.59 -25.14
CA SER A 450 2.58 -8.41 -26.24
C SER A 450 1.48 -9.40 -25.81
N TYR A 451 0.79 -9.15 -24.68
CA TYR A 451 -0.27 -10.01 -24.19
C TYR A 451 -1.34 -10.27 -25.27
N GLU A 452 -1.86 -11.51 -25.31
CA GLU A 452 -2.76 -12.06 -26.34
C GLU A 452 -2.13 -12.40 -27.70
N SER A 453 -0.85 -12.06 -27.95
CA SER A 453 -0.13 -12.45 -29.18
C SER A 453 -0.16 -13.97 -29.39
N LYS A 454 -0.14 -14.41 -30.65
CA LYS A 454 -0.18 -15.83 -31.04
C LYS A 454 1.16 -16.36 -31.56
N THR A 455 2.17 -15.50 -31.67
CA THR A 455 3.50 -15.87 -32.13
C THR A 455 4.40 -16.24 -30.94
N PRO A 456 5.44 -17.06 -31.16
CA PRO A 456 6.44 -17.36 -30.13
C PRO A 456 7.41 -16.19 -29.89
N THR A 457 7.44 -15.23 -30.79
CA THR A 457 8.30 -14.04 -30.73
C THR A 457 7.51 -12.78 -31.08
N ASP A 458 7.89 -11.67 -30.46
CA ASP A 458 7.38 -10.33 -30.75
C ASP A 458 8.51 -9.31 -30.65
N TRP A 459 8.40 -8.18 -31.35
CA TRP A 459 9.38 -7.11 -31.31
C TRP A 459 8.79 -5.79 -30.82
N LEU A 460 9.61 -5.01 -30.11
CA LEU A 460 9.40 -3.60 -29.76
C LEU A 460 10.53 -2.77 -30.38
N GLN A 461 10.21 -1.66 -31.01
CA GLN A 461 11.15 -0.85 -31.78
C GLN A 461 11.04 0.63 -31.43
N VAL A 462 12.18 1.30 -31.33
CA VAL A 462 12.30 2.76 -31.23
C VAL A 462 12.95 3.29 -32.50
N GLU A 463 12.29 4.23 -33.16
CA GLU A 463 12.83 5.01 -34.29
C GLU A 463 13.17 6.43 -33.81
N PHE A 464 14.39 6.90 -34.09
CA PHE A 464 14.88 8.19 -33.61
C PHE A 464 14.59 9.35 -34.56
N GLY A 465 14.16 9.07 -35.79
CA GLY A 465 13.95 10.06 -36.86
C GLY A 465 15.23 10.52 -37.56
N GLU A 466 16.37 10.44 -36.89
CA GLU A 466 17.71 10.67 -37.42
C GLU A 466 18.73 9.71 -36.79
N PRO A 467 19.87 9.43 -37.44
CA PRO A 467 20.89 8.57 -36.86
C PRO A 467 21.40 9.07 -35.49
N LYS A 468 21.40 8.19 -34.49
CA LYS A 468 21.96 8.42 -33.15
C LYS A 468 23.08 7.42 -32.86
N GLN A 469 24.03 7.84 -32.01
CA GLN A 469 25.04 6.94 -31.46
C GLN A 469 24.54 6.38 -30.13
N PHE A 470 24.63 5.07 -29.95
CA PHE A 470 24.25 4.40 -28.71
C PHE A 470 24.99 3.08 -28.55
N ARG A 471 25.14 2.65 -27.29
CA ARG A 471 25.84 1.42 -26.91
C ARG A 471 25.23 0.69 -25.71
N GLU A 472 24.19 1.26 -25.13
CA GLU A 472 23.50 0.68 -23.97
C GLU A 472 21.99 0.78 -24.14
N LEU A 473 21.30 -0.27 -23.68
CA LEU A 473 19.85 -0.37 -23.68
C LEU A 473 19.38 -0.91 -22.33
N ASN A 474 18.44 -0.22 -21.69
CA ASN A 474 17.83 -0.64 -20.42
C ASN A 474 16.38 -1.06 -20.67
N LEU A 475 16.05 -2.31 -20.33
CA LEU A 475 14.70 -2.87 -20.44
C LEU A 475 14.11 -3.07 -19.05
N TYR A 476 13.01 -2.39 -18.74
CA TYR A 476 12.30 -2.59 -17.49
C TYR A 476 11.21 -3.65 -17.73
N LEU A 477 11.59 -4.92 -17.57
CA LEU A 477 10.72 -6.04 -17.92
C LEU A 477 9.54 -6.16 -16.94
N TYR A 478 8.32 -6.14 -17.48
CA TYR A 478 7.10 -6.34 -16.69
C TYR A 478 6.88 -7.84 -16.40
N ASP A 479 6.37 -8.14 -15.20
CA ASP A 479 6.12 -9.50 -14.74
C ASP A 479 4.91 -9.53 -13.80
N ASP A 480 3.76 -10.03 -14.30
CA ASP A 480 2.56 -10.26 -13.49
C ASP A 480 2.50 -11.68 -12.90
N ARG A 481 3.56 -12.48 -13.11
CA ARG A 481 3.68 -13.88 -12.71
C ARG A 481 2.60 -14.79 -13.32
N GLY A 482 1.92 -14.31 -14.33
CA GLY A 482 0.78 -14.95 -14.98
C GLY A 482 0.91 -14.86 -16.50
N GLY A 483 0.03 -14.08 -17.12
CA GLY A 483 -0.06 -13.95 -18.57
C GLY A 483 1.13 -13.23 -19.21
N VAL A 484 1.84 -12.39 -18.44
CA VAL A 484 3.02 -11.65 -18.89
C VAL A 484 4.18 -11.93 -17.95
N GLN A 485 5.28 -12.45 -18.50
CA GLN A 485 6.47 -12.85 -17.77
C GLN A 485 7.73 -12.43 -18.53
N PRO A 486 8.89 -12.41 -17.86
CA PRO A 486 10.16 -12.17 -18.53
C PRO A 486 10.36 -13.16 -19.68
N PRO A 487 10.85 -12.69 -20.84
CA PRO A 487 11.14 -13.55 -21.97
C PRO A 487 12.14 -14.64 -21.58
N GLU A 488 12.16 -15.74 -22.33
CA GLU A 488 13.24 -16.73 -22.22
C GLU A 488 14.58 -16.13 -22.65
N SER A 489 14.55 -15.33 -23.72
CA SER A 489 15.69 -14.57 -24.23
C SER A 489 15.22 -13.37 -25.04
N PHE A 490 16.12 -12.41 -25.28
CA PHE A 490 15.83 -11.31 -26.21
C PHE A 490 17.07 -10.90 -26.99
N THR A 491 16.89 -10.46 -28.23
CA THR A 491 17.96 -9.99 -29.12
C THR A 491 17.78 -8.50 -29.40
N ILE A 492 18.88 -7.75 -29.41
CA ILE A 492 18.88 -6.32 -29.77
C ILE A 492 19.45 -6.20 -31.18
N GLU A 493 18.72 -5.52 -32.05
CA GLU A 493 19.13 -5.23 -33.42
C GLU A 493 19.04 -3.73 -33.71
N TYR A 494 19.93 -3.25 -34.56
CA TYR A 494 19.93 -1.89 -35.08
C TYR A 494 19.77 -1.90 -36.59
N ARG A 495 19.27 -0.78 -37.15
CA ARG A 495 19.04 -0.64 -38.58
C ARG A 495 20.28 -0.05 -39.26
N ARG A 496 20.81 -0.77 -40.25
CA ARG A 496 21.95 -0.34 -41.05
C ARG A 496 21.67 -0.63 -42.52
N ASP A 497 21.78 0.38 -43.36
CA ASP A 497 21.54 0.29 -44.81
C ASP A 497 20.16 -0.34 -45.13
N GLY A 498 19.15 0.03 -44.34
CA GLY A 498 17.77 -0.49 -44.45
C GLY A 498 17.54 -1.90 -43.91
N ASN A 499 18.58 -2.58 -43.42
CA ASN A 499 18.51 -3.95 -42.90
C ASN A 499 18.74 -3.98 -41.38
N TRP A 500 18.11 -4.95 -40.70
CA TRP A 500 18.32 -5.17 -39.28
C TRP A 500 19.53 -6.06 -39.05
N GLN A 501 20.39 -5.66 -38.11
CA GLN A 501 21.60 -6.39 -37.72
C GLN A 501 21.70 -6.47 -36.20
N ALA A 502 22.06 -7.64 -35.67
CA ALA A 502 22.30 -7.81 -34.25
C ALA A 502 23.49 -6.97 -33.77
N VAL A 503 23.40 -6.47 -32.54
CA VAL A 503 24.52 -5.78 -31.90
C VAL A 503 25.66 -6.76 -31.58
N ALA A 504 26.90 -6.29 -31.67
CA ALA A 504 28.09 -7.08 -31.35
C ALA A 504 28.59 -6.80 -29.92
N GLY A 505 29.29 -7.76 -29.31
CA GLY A 505 29.93 -7.57 -28.00
C GLY A 505 28.97 -7.38 -26.82
N ALA A 506 27.72 -7.89 -26.92
CA ALA A 506 26.71 -7.65 -25.91
C ALA A 506 27.01 -8.33 -24.56
N THR A 507 26.99 -7.55 -23.48
CA THR A 507 27.04 -7.98 -22.08
C THR A 507 25.74 -7.61 -21.38
N ARG A 508 25.28 -8.43 -20.41
CA ARG A 508 23.94 -8.32 -19.82
C ARG A 508 23.99 -8.36 -18.29
N ILE A 509 23.21 -7.48 -17.67
CA ILE A 509 22.99 -7.46 -16.22
C ILE A 509 21.47 -7.29 -15.97
N PRO A 510 20.79 -8.26 -15.35
CA PRO A 510 21.29 -9.58 -14.97
C PRO A 510 21.61 -10.47 -16.20
N PRO A 511 22.37 -11.58 -16.02
CA PRO A 511 22.71 -12.49 -17.12
C PRO A 511 21.48 -13.14 -17.78
N ALA A 512 20.46 -13.47 -16.99
CA ALA A 512 19.19 -14.00 -17.46
C ALA A 512 18.08 -12.93 -17.36
N PRO A 513 17.15 -12.82 -18.33
CA PRO A 513 16.04 -11.88 -18.25
C PRO A 513 15.24 -12.05 -16.97
N THR A 514 15.16 -10.99 -16.18
CA THR A 514 14.50 -11.00 -14.86
C THR A 514 13.42 -9.93 -14.79
N GLY A 515 12.26 -10.30 -14.25
CA GLY A 515 11.08 -9.46 -14.19
C GLY A 515 11.09 -8.46 -13.06
N SER A 516 10.23 -7.45 -13.17
CA SER A 516 10.06 -6.40 -12.17
C SER A 516 11.36 -5.64 -11.84
N MET A 517 12.31 -5.56 -12.78
CA MET A 517 13.55 -4.82 -12.61
C MET A 517 14.14 -4.42 -13.97
N VAL A 518 15.17 -3.56 -13.92
CA VAL A 518 15.94 -3.20 -15.11
C VAL A 518 16.80 -4.37 -15.57
N ASN A 519 16.87 -4.56 -16.89
CA ASN A 519 17.78 -5.45 -17.59
C ASN A 519 18.63 -4.60 -18.53
N THR A 520 19.88 -4.37 -18.14
CA THR A 520 20.83 -3.53 -18.89
C THR A 520 21.62 -4.39 -19.86
N VAL A 521 21.70 -3.97 -21.12
CA VAL A 521 22.60 -4.54 -22.11
C VAL A 521 23.56 -3.48 -22.61
N ARG A 522 24.86 -3.77 -22.56
CA ARG A 522 25.92 -2.94 -23.15
C ARG A 522 26.55 -3.68 -24.31
N PHE A 523 26.82 -2.98 -25.41
CA PHE A 523 27.36 -3.55 -26.65
C PHE A 523 28.34 -2.56 -27.31
N GLU A 524 28.96 -2.96 -28.42
CA GLU A 524 29.80 -2.06 -29.21
C GLU A 524 28.99 -0.86 -29.71
N GLN A 525 29.56 0.34 -29.67
CA GLN A 525 28.84 1.56 -30.07
C GLN A 525 28.43 1.49 -31.56
N VAL A 526 27.16 1.75 -31.83
CA VAL A 526 26.60 1.77 -33.20
C VAL A 526 26.06 3.16 -33.53
N THR A 527 25.97 3.47 -34.82
CA THR A 527 25.23 4.63 -35.33
C THR A 527 24.03 4.11 -36.13
N SER A 528 22.82 4.45 -35.70
CA SER A 528 21.58 3.93 -36.31
C SER A 528 20.42 4.90 -36.08
N ASP A 529 19.46 4.91 -37.01
CA ASP A 529 18.22 5.68 -36.90
C ASP A 529 17.09 4.91 -36.19
N ALA A 530 17.30 3.62 -35.89
CA ALA A 530 16.38 2.80 -35.14
C ALA A 530 17.06 1.65 -34.37
N VAL A 531 16.41 1.19 -33.32
CA VAL A 531 16.77 -0.01 -32.55
C VAL A 531 15.52 -0.83 -32.28
N ARG A 532 15.62 -2.15 -32.30
CA ARG A 532 14.52 -3.05 -31.89
C ARG A 532 15.01 -4.14 -30.97
N VAL A 533 14.10 -4.58 -30.10
CA VAL A 533 14.27 -5.72 -29.23
C VAL A 533 13.30 -6.81 -29.67
N ILE A 534 13.82 -8.00 -29.96
CA ILE A 534 13.05 -9.18 -30.30
C ILE A 534 12.97 -10.06 -29.05
N PHE A 535 11.78 -10.24 -28.52
CA PHE A 535 11.52 -11.10 -27.36
C PHE A 535 11.18 -12.52 -27.82
N THR A 536 11.85 -13.51 -27.25
CA THR A 536 11.45 -14.92 -27.32
C THR A 536 10.66 -15.25 -26.07
N HIS A 537 9.37 -15.56 -26.22
CA HIS A 537 8.47 -15.73 -25.09
C HIS A 537 8.73 -17.03 -24.33
N ARG A 538 8.52 -16.96 -23.01
CA ARG A 538 8.62 -18.13 -22.12
C ARG A 538 7.31 -18.92 -22.15
N GLY A 539 7.31 -20.05 -22.86
CA GLY A 539 6.15 -20.94 -22.92
C GLY A 539 4.89 -20.24 -23.45
N GLN A 540 3.82 -20.22 -22.66
CA GLN A 540 2.55 -19.58 -23.04
C GLN A 540 2.41 -18.12 -22.57
N ALA A 541 3.34 -17.63 -21.74
CA ALA A 541 3.35 -16.24 -21.33
C ALA A 541 3.74 -15.33 -22.49
N ARG A 542 3.47 -14.03 -22.36
CA ARG A 542 3.94 -12.99 -23.27
C ARG A 542 4.91 -12.07 -22.57
N SER A 543 5.58 -11.21 -23.33
CA SER A 543 6.61 -10.32 -22.80
C SER A 543 6.15 -8.87 -22.86
N GLY A 544 6.70 -8.03 -22.01
CA GLY A 544 6.37 -6.62 -21.98
C GLY A 544 7.40 -5.83 -21.20
N VAL A 545 7.36 -4.53 -21.38
CA VAL A 545 8.17 -3.58 -20.63
C VAL A 545 7.30 -2.49 -20.05
N THR A 546 7.72 -1.97 -18.91
CA THR A 546 7.21 -0.69 -18.39
C THR A 546 7.91 0.47 -19.08
N GLU A 547 9.19 0.33 -19.41
CA GLU A 547 9.98 1.36 -20.08
C GLU A 547 11.13 0.73 -20.88
N ILE A 548 11.59 1.40 -21.96
CA ILE A 548 12.83 1.16 -22.70
C ILE A 548 13.66 2.43 -22.74
N GLU A 549 14.94 2.31 -22.40
CA GLU A 549 15.92 3.40 -22.55
C GLU A 549 17.02 3.03 -23.52
N VAL A 550 17.54 4.04 -24.22
CA VAL A 550 18.68 3.89 -25.13
C VAL A 550 19.70 4.97 -24.77
N ARG A 551 20.96 4.58 -24.53
CA ARG A 551 22.02 5.48 -24.02
C ARG A 551 23.27 5.53 -24.94
N PRO A 552 23.94 6.69 -25.06
CA PRO A 552 25.13 6.92 -25.89
C PRO A 552 26.36 6.03 -25.68
#